data_AF-A0AAU8FTU6-F1
#
_entry.id   AF-A0AAU8FTU6-F1
#
_cell.length_a   1.000
_cell.length_b   1.000
_cell.length_c   1.000
_cell.angle_alpha   90.00
_cell.angle_beta   90.00
_cell.angle_gamma   90.00
#
_symmetry.space_group_name_H-M   'P 1'
#
loop_
_entity.id
_entity.type
_entity.pdbx_description
1 polymer ?
#
loop_
_entity_poly.entity_id
_entity_poly.type
_entity_poly.pdbx_seq_one_letter_code
_entity_poly.pdbx_strand_id
1 'polypeptide(L)'
;MPLGLSTQGGLLLSTVAEPDQKAATATGARAVFYQTVPNQQMLKHIQVLVDHGEITPLSPITARLEQAADIHRKLEMRELAGKIVFDLTTEA
;
A
#
# COMPACT_ATOMS: atom_id res chain seq x y z
N MET A 1 12.86 16.54 0.51
CA MET A 1 12.79 16.63 -0.96
C MET A 1 11.32 16.82 -1.34
N PRO A 2 10.83 18.03 -1.63
CA PRO A 2 9.49 18.18 -2.17
C PRO A 2 9.48 17.56 -3.58
N LEU A 3 8.61 16.56 -3.77
CA LEU A 3 8.38 15.94 -5.07
C LEU A 3 7.89 17.01 -6.04
N GLY A 4 8.59 17.22 -7.15
CA GLY A 4 8.26 18.19 -8.21
C GLY A 4 7.05 17.80 -9.05
N LEU A 5 5.94 17.41 -8.41
CA LEU A 5 4.66 17.18 -9.07
C LEU A 5 3.87 18.50 -9.12
N SER A 6 3.43 18.89 -10.32
CA SER A 6 2.47 19.98 -10.48
C SER A 6 1.09 19.49 -10.01
N THR A 7 0.61 20.05 -8.91
CA THR A 7 -0.61 19.64 -8.22
C THR A 7 -1.71 20.70 -8.26
N GLN A 8 -1.63 21.67 -9.19
CA GLN A 8 -2.64 22.73 -9.30
C GLN A 8 -4.02 22.11 -9.56
N GLY A 9 -4.92 22.22 -8.59
CA GLY A 9 -6.25 21.57 -8.60
C GLY A 9 -6.27 20.07 -8.22
N GLY A 10 -5.09 19.46 -8.02
CA GLY A 10 -4.91 18.05 -7.68
C GLY A 10 -5.16 17.69 -6.22
N LEU A 11 -5.10 16.38 -5.92
CA LEU A 11 -5.25 15.81 -4.58
C LEU A 11 -3.97 15.06 -4.19
N LEU A 12 -3.29 15.52 -3.14
CA LEU A 12 -2.26 14.77 -2.45
C LEU A 12 -2.92 13.88 -1.39
N LEU A 13 -3.03 12.58 -1.68
CA LEU A 13 -3.54 11.58 -0.73
C LEU A 13 -2.35 10.86 -0.07
N SER A 14 -2.26 10.92 1.25
CA SER A 14 -1.26 10.19 2.03
C SER A 14 -1.92 9.14 2.90
N THR A 15 -1.33 7.94 2.92
CA THR A 15 -1.76 6.81 3.77
C THR A 15 -0.76 6.51 4.89
N VAL A 16 0.38 7.21 4.92
CA VAL A 16 1.50 6.95 5.84
C VAL A 16 1.54 7.98 6.97
N ALA A 17 1.47 9.27 6.62
CA ALA A 17 1.52 10.36 7.58
C ALA A 17 0.72 11.58 7.10
N GLU A 18 0.38 12.49 8.00
CA GLU A 18 -0.33 13.71 7.64
C GLU A 18 0.49 14.57 6.66
N PRO A 19 -0.07 14.96 5.50
CA PRO A 19 0.64 15.79 4.52
C PRO A 19 0.72 17.25 4.98
N ASP A 20 1.78 17.96 4.57
CA ASP A 20 1.92 19.40 4.83
C ASP A 20 0.87 20.21 4.04
N GLN A 21 -0.14 20.67 4.77
CA GLN A 21 -1.27 21.43 4.23
C GLN A 21 -0.85 22.79 3.66
N LYS A 22 0.18 23.44 4.23
CA LYS A 22 0.65 24.75 3.76
C LYS A 22 1.35 24.60 2.43
N ALA A 23 2.21 23.58 2.29
CA ALA A 23 2.87 23.27 1.03
C ALA A 23 1.88 22.89 -0.08
N ALA A 24 0.83 22.13 0.26
CA ALA A 24 -0.23 21.78 -0.69
C ALA A 24 -1.03 23.02 -1.13
N THR A 25 -1.45 23.87 -0.19
CA THR A 25 -2.19 25.10 -0.51
C THR A 25 -1.38 26.06 -1.39
N ALA A 26 -0.08 26.21 -1.10
CA ALA A 26 0.82 27.05 -1.88
C ALA A 26 0.97 26.61 -3.34
N THR A 27 0.70 25.34 -3.64
CA THR A 27 0.71 24.76 -5.00
C THR A 27 -0.69 24.66 -5.61
N GLY A 28 -1.73 25.13 -4.91
CA GLY A 28 -3.13 25.01 -5.34
C GLY A 28 -3.70 23.60 -5.22
N ALA A 29 -3.08 22.73 -4.42
CA ALA A 29 -3.49 21.35 -4.21
C ALA A 29 -4.33 21.19 -2.93
N ARG A 30 -5.18 20.16 -2.92
CA ARG A 30 -5.82 19.66 -1.68
C ARG A 30 -4.96 18.54 -1.11
N ALA A 31 -4.78 18.49 0.20
CA ALA A 31 -4.04 17.43 0.88
C ALA A 31 -4.95 16.68 1.85
N VAL A 32 -5.00 15.35 1.74
CA VAL A 32 -5.83 14.49 2.57
C VAL A 32 -4.98 13.37 3.14
N PHE A 33 -5.06 13.20 4.46
CA PHE A 33 -4.61 11.99 5.12
C PHE A 33 -5.77 11.00 5.19
N TYR A 34 -5.56 9.79 4.69
CA TYR A 34 -6.59 8.75 4.71
C TYR A 34 -6.05 7.45 5.26
N GLN A 35 -6.56 7.05 6.41
CA GLN A 35 -6.33 5.75 7.00
C GLN A 35 -7.55 4.87 6.72
N THR A 36 -7.37 3.84 5.91
CA THR A 36 -8.46 2.91 5.59
C THR A 36 -8.72 1.99 6.76
N VAL A 37 -9.97 1.93 7.22
CA VAL A 37 -10.45 0.86 8.11
C VAL A 37 -11.22 -0.14 7.23
N PRO A 38 -10.66 -1.32 6.94
CA PRO A 38 -11.31 -2.28 6.06
C PRO A 38 -12.63 -2.75 6.69
N ASN A 39 -13.69 -2.79 5.89
CA ASN A 39 -14.99 -3.33 6.28
C ASN A 39 -15.47 -4.38 5.26
N GLN A 40 -16.48 -5.15 5.65
CA GLN A 40 -16.98 -6.27 4.85
C GLN A 40 -17.46 -5.83 3.46
N GLN A 41 -18.15 -4.69 3.35
CA GLN A 41 -18.68 -4.20 2.09
C GLN A 41 -17.55 -3.83 1.11
N MET A 42 -16.52 -3.15 1.60
CA MET A 42 -15.34 -2.80 0.81
C MET A 42 -14.60 -4.06 0.33
N LEU A 43 -14.38 -5.02 1.21
CA LEU A 43 -13.69 -6.26 0.85
C LEU A 43 -14.47 -7.07 -0.20
N LYS A 44 -15.79 -7.15 -0.07
CA LYS A 44 -16.66 -7.78 -1.08
C LYS A 44 -16.57 -7.07 -2.43
N HIS A 45 -16.55 -5.74 -2.43
CA HIS A 45 -16.43 -4.99 -3.67
C HIS A 45 -15.07 -5.21 -4.35
N ILE A 46 -13.98 -5.18 -3.59
CA ILE A 46 -12.64 -5.50 -4.11
C ILE A 46 -12.62 -6.92 -4.68
N GLN A 47 -13.24 -7.89 -4.02
CA GLN A 47 -13.34 -9.25 -4.53
C GLN A 47 -14.03 -9.30 -5.90
N VAL A 48 -15.17 -8.61 -6.07
CA VAL A 48 -15.87 -8.56 -7.37
C VAL A 48 -14.97 -8.00 -8.47
N LEU A 49 -14.21 -6.93 -8.18
CA LEU A 49 -13.28 -6.34 -9.14
C LEU A 49 -12.15 -7.30 -9.51
N VAL A 50 -11.68 -8.12 -8.57
CA VAL A 50 -10.68 -9.17 -8.83
C VAL A 50 -11.27 -10.30 -9.66
N ASP A 51 -12.45 -10.79 -9.30
CA ASP A 51 -13.14 -11.90 -9.97
C ASP A 51 -13.48 -11.54 -11.43
N HIS A 52 -13.78 -10.27 -11.71
CA HIS A 52 -14.03 -9.76 -13.06
C HIS A 52 -12.75 -9.43 -13.84
N GLY A 53 -11.56 -9.52 -13.22
CA GLY A 53 -10.30 -9.17 -13.85
C GLY A 53 -10.04 -7.67 -14.02
N GLU A 54 -10.87 -6.81 -13.42
CA GLU A 54 -10.68 -5.36 -13.40
C GLU A 54 -9.48 -4.95 -12.52
N ILE A 55 -9.19 -5.75 -11.49
CA ILE A 55 -7.99 -5.65 -10.65
C ILE A 55 -7.26 -6.99 -10.68
N THR A 56 -5.98 -6.97 -11.07
CA THR A 56 -5.11 -8.13 -10.97
C THR A 56 -4.11 -7.92 -9.82
N PRO A 57 -4.21 -8.67 -8.71
CA PRO A 57 -3.22 -8.61 -7.65
C PRO A 57 -1.83 -8.99 -8.16
N LEU A 58 -0.80 -8.26 -7.72
CA LEU A 58 0.58 -8.66 -7.99
C LEU A 58 0.87 -9.99 -7.28
N SER A 59 1.63 -10.87 -7.95
CA SER A 59 2.08 -12.12 -7.35
C SER A 59 2.87 -11.82 -6.08
N PRO A 60 2.44 -12.35 -4.91
CA PRO A 60 3.15 -12.13 -3.67
C PRO A 60 4.44 -12.94 -3.64
N ILE A 61 5.38 -12.52 -2.78
CA ILE A 61 6.50 -13.35 -2.38
C ILE A 61 5.98 -14.32 -1.33
N THR A 62 5.96 -15.60 -1.65
CA THR A 62 5.56 -16.67 -0.71
C THR A 62 6.79 -17.16 0.05
N ALA A 63 6.67 -17.26 1.37
CA ALA A 63 7.74 -17.73 2.23
C ALA A 63 7.20 -18.56 3.40
N ARG A 64 8.08 -19.32 4.03
CA ARG A 64 7.77 -20.05 5.26
C ARG A 64 7.88 -19.14 6.47
N LEU A 65 7.14 -19.44 7.55
CA LEU A 65 7.16 -18.62 8.76
C LEU A 65 8.56 -18.52 9.39
N GLU A 66 9.38 -19.57 9.29
CA GLU A 66 10.75 -19.59 9.82
C GLU A 66 11.66 -18.55 9.14
N GLN A 67 11.29 -18.10 7.94
CA GLN A 67 12.03 -17.10 7.17
C GLN A 67 11.61 -15.66 7.51
N ALA A 68 10.62 -15.46 8.38
CA ALA A 68 10.02 -14.15 8.64
C ALA A 68 11.04 -13.09 9.10
N ALA A 69 11.98 -13.45 9.97
CA ALA A 69 12.99 -12.53 10.46
C ALA A 69 13.93 -12.03 9.35
N ASP A 70 14.38 -12.92 8.47
CA ASP A 70 15.26 -12.56 7.35
C ASP A 70 14.52 -11.71 6.31
N ILE A 71 13.28 -12.08 6.00
CA ILE A 71 12.44 -11.30 5.07
C ILE A 71 12.15 -9.91 5.61
N HIS A 72 11.86 -9.78 6.91
CA HIS A 72 11.63 -8.49 7.52
C HIS A 72 12.87 -7.59 7.41
N ARG A 73 14.06 -8.12 7.70
CA ARG A 73 15.33 -7.39 7.53
C ARG A 73 15.52 -6.92 6.08
N LYS A 74 15.25 -7.78 5.10
CA LYS A 74 15.35 -7.43 3.68
C LYS A 74 14.36 -6.36 3.25
N LEU A 75 13.15 -6.33 3.84
CA LEU A 75 12.17 -5.25 3.63
C LEU A 75 12.68 -3.91 4.20
N GLU A 76 13.27 -3.91 5.40
CA GLU A 76 13.84 -2.70 6.00
C GLU A 76 15.02 -2.14 5.18
N MET A 77 15.87 -3.04 4.67
CA MET A 77 16.99 -2.69 3.79
C MET A 77 16.56 -2.33 2.37
N ARG A 78 15.25 -2.39 2.05
CA ARG A 78 14.68 -2.15 0.72
C ARG A 78 15.23 -3.07 -0.38
N GLU A 79 15.70 -4.26 0.00
CA GLU A 79 16.13 -5.30 -0.93
C GLU A 79 14.94 -6.11 -1.48
N LEU A 80 13.82 -6.08 -0.76
CA LEU A 80 12.54 -6.68 -1.18
C LEU A 80 11.44 -5.62 -1.17
N ALA A 81 10.47 -5.78 -2.07
CA ALA A 81 9.28 -4.94 -2.16
C ALA A 81 8.07 -5.79 -2.59
N GLY A 82 6.87 -5.29 -2.30
CA GLY A 82 5.61 -5.97 -2.61
C GLY A 82 4.99 -6.66 -1.41
N LYS A 83 4.02 -7.54 -1.68
CA LYS A 83 3.29 -8.28 -0.64
C LYS A 83 4.02 -9.57 -0.30
N ILE A 84 4.32 -9.77 0.97
CA ILE A 84 4.80 -11.06 1.50
C ILE A 84 3.59 -11.86 2.00
N VAL A 85 3.52 -13.13 1.66
CA VAL A 85 2.55 -14.09 2.19
C VAL A 85 3.31 -15.23 2.84
N PHE A 86 3.00 -15.51 4.10
CA PHE A 86 3.58 -16.65 4.81
C PHE A 86 2.69 -17.86 4.67
N ASP A 87 3.26 -18.95 4.17
CA ASP A 87 2.62 -20.26 4.19
C ASP A 87 2.78 -20.87 5.59
N LEU A 88 1.64 -21.16 6.22
CA LEU A 88 1.55 -21.75 7.56
C LEU A 88 1.25 -23.25 7.51
N THR A 89 1.11 -23.84 6.32
CA THR A 89 0.84 -25.27 6.19
C THR A 89 2.07 -26.06 6.62
N THR A 90 1.89 -27.00 7.55
CA THR A 90 2.94 -27.94 7.93
C THR A 90 2.91 -29.08 6.91
N GLU A 91 3.74 -29.04 5.87
CA GLU A 91 4.08 -30.31 5.21
C GLU A 91 4.91 -31.12 6.22
N ALA A 92 4.43 -32.34 6.50
CA ALA A 92 5.06 -33.34 7.36
C ALA A 92 5.98 -34.26 6.55
#